data_AF-A0A5N5LRZ5-F1
#
_entry.id   AF-A0A5N5LRZ5-F1
#
_cell.length_a   1.000
_cell.length_b   1.000
_cell.length_c   1.000
_cell.angle_alpha   90.00
_cell.angle_beta   90.00
_cell.angle_gamma   90.00
#
_symmetry.space_group_name_H-M   'P 1'
#
loop_
_entity.id
_entity.type
_entity.pdbx_description
1 polymer ?
#
loop_
_entity_poly.entity_id
_entity_poly.type
_entity_poly.pdbx_seq_one_letter_code
_entity_poly.pdbx_strand_id
1 'polypeptide(L)'
;MGSTRVGPAVPQIDLVLQNSGVFWRIFGANSMVQVKSDVLCLGFVDGGLEPRTSIVIGGYQLENNLLQFDLATSRLGFSSSLSFSQTSCANFNLTSNKA
;
A
#
# COMPACT_ATOMS: atom_id res chain seq x y z
N MET A 1 -1.13 -2.72 -21.55
CA MET A 1 -1.66 -1.78 -20.53
C MET A 1 -0.61 -0.73 -20.24
N GLY A 2 -1.01 0.51 -19.92
CA GLY A 2 -0.05 1.54 -19.51
C GLY A 2 0.63 1.16 -18.19
N SER A 3 1.88 1.56 -18.01
CA SER A 3 2.67 1.33 -16.79
C SER A 3 3.19 2.65 -16.24
N THR A 4 3.21 2.77 -14.92
CA THR A 4 3.73 3.92 -14.18
C THR A 4 4.85 3.45 -13.24
N ARG A 5 5.54 4.40 -12.59
CA ARG A 5 6.55 4.05 -11.56
C ARG A 5 5.95 3.30 -10.37
N VAL A 6 4.65 3.41 -10.16
CA VAL A 6 3.90 2.83 -9.05
C VAL A 6 2.90 1.79 -9.55
N GLY A 7 3.32 1.02 -10.56
CA GLY A 7 2.57 -0.11 -11.11
C GLY A 7 1.65 0.25 -12.28
N PRO A 8 0.67 -0.62 -12.60
CA PRO A 8 -0.24 -0.44 -13.73
C PRO A 8 -0.94 0.92 -13.72
N ALA A 9 -1.12 1.50 -14.90
CA ALA A 9 -1.83 2.77 -15.08
C ALA A 9 -3.35 2.58 -14.93
N VAL A 10 -3.81 2.46 -13.69
CA VAL A 10 -5.22 2.35 -13.29
C VAL A 10 -5.62 3.54 -12.41
N PRO A 11 -6.93 3.79 -12.19
CA PRO A 11 -7.38 4.81 -11.27
C PRO A 11 -6.81 4.63 -9.85
N GLN A 12 -6.48 5.75 -9.21
CA GLN A 12 -6.00 5.80 -7.84
C GLN A 12 -7.17 5.64 -6.86
N ILE A 13 -6.93 5.03 -5.71
CA ILE A 13 -7.91 4.92 -4.62
C ILE A 13 -7.37 5.72 -3.44
N ASP A 14 -8.12 6.74 -3.02
CA ASP A 14 -7.74 7.58 -1.88
C ASP A 14 -8.60 7.25 -0.66
N LEU A 15 -7.97 6.76 0.41
CA LEU A 15 -8.59 6.63 1.73
C LEU A 15 -8.49 7.99 2.43
N VAL A 16 -9.53 8.80 2.34
CA VAL A 16 -9.60 10.10 3.04
C VAL A 16 -9.72 9.85 4.55
N LEU A 17 -8.86 10.49 5.34
CA LEU A 17 -8.77 10.29 6.78
C LEU A 17 -9.46 11.44 7.52
N GLN A 18 -8.79 12.04 8.51
CA GLN A 18 -9.39 13.02 9.42
C GLN A 18 -9.83 14.34 8.73
N ASN A 19 -9.30 14.65 7.54
CA ASN A 19 -9.75 15.79 6.73
C ASN A 19 -9.37 15.57 5.24
N SER A 20 -9.89 16.42 4.36
CA SER A 20 -9.69 16.32 2.91
C SER A 20 -8.25 16.49 2.45
N GLY A 21 -7.37 17.07 3.27
CA GLY A 21 -5.95 17.22 3.00
C GLY A 21 -5.10 16.03 3.43
N VAL A 22 -5.67 15.07 4.16
CA VAL A 22 -4.95 13.88 4.65
C VAL A 22 -5.63 12.64 4.12
N PHE A 23 -4.98 12.01 3.15
CA PHE A 23 -5.45 10.79 2.51
C PHE A 23 -4.30 9.81 2.32
N TRP A 24 -4.60 8.53 2.46
CA TRP A 24 -3.70 7.46 2.03
C TRP A 24 -4.06 7.06 0.60
N ARG A 25 -3.15 7.36 -0.34
CA ARG A 25 -3.31 6.99 -1.74
C ARG A 25 -2.77 5.59 -2.05
N ILE A 26 -3.63 4.73 -2.58
CA ILE A 26 -3.30 3.41 -3.09
C ILE A 26 -3.15 3.49 -4.61
N PHE A 27 -1.96 3.14 -5.09
CA PHE A 27 -1.61 3.13 -6.52
C PHE A 27 -1.79 1.74 -7.13
N GLY A 28 -1.67 1.65 -8.46
CA GLY A 28 -1.81 0.40 -9.21
C GLY A 28 -0.97 -0.77 -8.67
N ALA A 29 0.24 -0.50 -8.18
CA ALA A 29 1.13 -1.51 -7.59
C ALA A 29 0.57 -2.13 -6.29
N ASN A 30 -0.33 -1.43 -5.58
CA ASN A 30 -0.93 -1.88 -4.33
C ASN A 30 -2.43 -2.19 -4.46
N SER A 31 -3.07 -1.84 -5.59
CA SER A 31 -4.48 -2.11 -5.86
C SER A 31 -4.72 -3.25 -6.85
N MET A 32 -3.77 -3.55 -7.74
CA MET A 32 -3.97 -4.53 -8.82
C MET A 32 -3.03 -5.72 -8.69
N VAL A 33 -3.59 -6.93 -8.61
CA VAL A 33 -2.83 -8.18 -8.54
C VAL A 33 -2.78 -8.83 -9.92
N GLN A 34 -1.59 -9.19 -10.39
CA GLN A 34 -1.42 -9.96 -11.62
C GLN A 34 -1.64 -11.45 -11.37
N VAL A 35 -2.74 -11.99 -11.88
CA VAL A 35 -3.12 -13.40 -11.70
C VAL A 35 -2.71 -14.28 -12.89
N LYS A 36 -2.55 -13.66 -14.07
CA LYS A 36 -2.02 -14.26 -15.30
C LYS A 36 -1.30 -13.19 -16.11
N SER A 37 -0.53 -13.58 -17.14
CA SER A 37 0.26 -12.67 -17.97
C SER A 37 -0.52 -11.42 -18.42
N ASP A 38 -1.77 -11.61 -18.85
CA ASP A 38 -2.61 -10.53 -19.39
C ASP A 38 -3.85 -10.23 -18.53
N VAL A 39 -3.86 -10.68 -17.27
CA VAL A 39 -5.00 -10.52 -16.36
C VAL A 39 -4.57 -9.88 -15.05
N LEU A 40 -5.08 -8.68 -14.82
CA LEU A 40 -5.03 -7.97 -13.54
C LEU A 40 -6.40 -8.05 -12.86
N CYS A 41 -6.39 -8.32 -11.56
CA CYS A 41 -7.59 -8.30 -10.71
C CYS A 41 -7.45 -7.20 -9.66
N LEU A 42 -8.58 -6.60 -9.27
CA LEU A 42 -8.62 -5.69 -8.13
C LEU A 42 -8.34 -6.50 -6.85
N GLY A 43 -7.30 -6.11 -6.11
CA GLY A 43 -6.82 -6.78 -4.90
C GLY A 43 -7.65 -6.46 -3.64
N PHE A 44 -8.97 -6.37 -3.79
CA PHE A 44 -9.93 -6.14 -2.72
C PHE A 44 -10.95 -7.27 -2.73
N VAL A 45 -11.31 -7.77 -1.55
CA VAL A 45 -12.19 -8.93 -1.38
C VAL A 45 -13.41 -8.55 -0.55
N ASP A 46 -14.51 -9.25 -0.80
CA ASP A 46 -15.73 -9.12 0.00
C ASP A 46 -15.53 -9.77 1.38
N GLY A 47 -15.77 -9.00 2.44
CA GLY A 47 -15.68 -9.45 3.83
C GLY A 47 -16.91 -10.20 4.33
N GLY A 48 -17.97 -10.30 3.53
CA GLY A 48 -19.27 -10.85 3.93
C GLY A 48 -20.15 -9.83 4.64
N LEU A 49 -21.28 -10.31 5.18
CA LEU A 49 -22.33 -9.44 5.73
C LEU A 49 -21.99 -8.83 7.10
N GLU A 50 -21.20 -9.54 7.92
CA GLU A 50 -20.91 -9.14 9.31
C GLU A 50 -19.40 -9.19 9.60
N PRO A 51 -18.57 -8.37 8.92
CA PRO A 51 -17.16 -8.30 9.22
C PRO A 51 -16.93 -7.61 10.57
N ARG A 52 -15.99 -8.13 11.37
CA ARG A 52 -15.59 -7.48 12.64
C ARG A 52 -15.10 -6.05 12.44
N THR A 53 -14.44 -5.78 11.32
CA THR A 53 -13.91 -4.47 10.92
C THR A 53 -14.29 -4.21 9.47
N SER A 54 -14.90 -3.06 9.17
CA SER A 54 -15.42 -2.75 7.84
C SER A 54 -14.34 -2.63 6.76
N ILE A 55 -13.13 -2.18 7.12
CA ILE A 55 -11.98 -2.04 6.23
C ILE A 55 -10.76 -2.61 6.91
N VAL A 56 -10.13 -3.60 6.27
CA VAL A 56 -8.84 -4.17 6.71
C VAL A 56 -7.81 -3.90 5.62
N ILE A 57 -6.82 -3.07 5.93
CA ILE A 57 -5.69 -2.83 5.03
C ILE A 57 -4.74 -4.03 5.16
N GLY A 58 -4.66 -4.84 4.10
CA GLY A 58 -3.87 -6.07 4.08
C GLY A 58 -2.40 -5.83 3.72
N GLY A 59 -1.58 -6.87 3.85
CA GLY A 59 -0.13 -6.80 3.58
C GLY A 59 0.20 -6.26 2.18
N TYR A 60 -0.57 -6.64 1.16
CA TYR A 60 -0.36 -6.18 -0.22
C TYR A 60 -0.49 -4.65 -0.37
N GLN A 61 -1.42 -4.04 0.38
CA GLN A 61 -1.57 -2.59 0.41
C GLN A 61 -0.45 -1.89 1.21
N LEU A 62 0.22 -2.61 2.11
CA LEU A 62 1.34 -2.10 2.92
C LEU A 62 2.69 -2.22 2.21
N GLU A 63 2.81 -3.09 1.20
CA GLU A 63 4.05 -3.28 0.46
C GLU A 63 4.59 -1.97 -0.13
N ASN A 64 5.90 -1.75 0.01
CA ASN A 64 6.59 -0.56 -0.46
C ASN A 64 6.03 0.77 0.05
N ASN A 65 5.39 0.76 1.22
CA ASN A 65 5.04 1.96 1.97
C ASN A 65 5.77 1.92 3.33
N LEU A 66 6.32 3.04 3.77
CA LEU A 66 6.86 3.18 5.12
C LEU A 66 5.72 3.55 6.06
N LEU A 67 5.47 2.70 7.05
CA LEU A 67 4.53 2.96 8.13
C LEU A 67 5.29 3.22 9.43
N GLN A 68 4.92 4.28 10.14
CA GLN A 68 5.45 4.62 11.45
C GLN A 68 4.33 4.59 12.49
N PHE A 69 4.43 3.65 13.42
CA PHE A 69 3.52 3.56 14.57
C PHE A 69 4.12 4.35 15.74
N ASP A 70 3.70 5.60 15.89
CA ASP A 70 4.10 6.43 17.03
C ASP A 70 3.10 6.24 18.18
N LEU A 71 3.45 5.31 19.06
CA LEU A 71 2.66 4.98 20.25
C LEU A 71 2.66 6.12 21.28
N ALA A 72 3.74 6.91 21.36
CA ALA A 72 3.88 7.98 22.35
C ALA A 72 2.91 9.14 22.05
N THR A 73 2.70 9.45 20.77
CA THR A 73 1.76 10.50 20.34
C THR A 73 0.43 9.96 19.83
N SER A 74 0.22 8.63 19.86
CA SER A 74 -0.99 7.95 19.33
C SER A 74 -1.26 8.28 17.86
N ARG A 75 -0.23 8.19 17.01
CA ARG A 75 -0.32 8.53 15.58
C ARG A 75 0.22 7.41 14.71
N LEU A 76 -0.39 7.29 13.53
CA LEU A 76 0.14 6.51 12.41
C LEU A 76 0.65 7.47 11.34
N GLY A 77 1.95 7.44 11.10
CA GLY A 77 2.57 8.07 9.95
C GLY A 77 2.64 7.08 8.78
N PHE A 78 2.43 7.55 7.56
CA PHE A 78 2.58 6.76 6.35
C PHE A 78 3.23 7.60 5.25
N SER A 79 4.09 6.97 4.45
CA SER A 79 4.60 7.56 3.22
C SER A 79 3.63 7.33 2.06
N SER A 80 3.86 8.00 0.92
CA SER A 80 3.38 7.47 -0.36
C SER A 80 4.20 6.24 -0.76
N SER A 81 3.83 5.58 -1.86
CA SER A 81 4.59 4.47 -2.43
C SER A 81 6.05 4.88 -2.65
N LEU A 82 6.98 4.15 -2.01
CA LEU A 82 8.43 4.39 -2.07
C LEU A 82 8.99 4.35 -3.50
N SER A 83 8.30 3.67 -4.42
CA SER A 83 8.68 3.63 -5.84
C SER A 83 8.65 5.00 -6.52
N PHE A 84 7.95 6.01 -5.97
CA PHE A 84 8.09 7.40 -6.43
C PHE A 84 9.50 7.94 -6.22
N SER A 85 10.12 7.60 -5.09
CA SER A 85 11.47 7.98 -4.72
C SER A 85 12.52 7.01 -5.27
N GLN A 86 12.14 6.17 -6.25
CA GLN A 86 13.02 5.15 -6.84
C GLN A 86 13.66 4.22 -5.80
N THR A 87 12.92 3.91 -4.73
CA THR A 87 13.36 2.98 -3.70
C THR A 87 12.25 1.98 -3.34
N SER A 88 12.61 0.98 -2.54
CA SER A 88 11.71 -0.06 -2.05
C SER A 88 12.05 -0.37 -0.59
N CYS A 89 11.16 -1.07 0.13
CA CYS A 89 11.49 -1.54 1.48
C CYS A 89 12.72 -2.48 1.47
N ALA A 90 12.91 -3.25 0.38
CA ALA A 90 14.03 -4.17 0.23
C ALA A 90 15.38 -3.48 -0.01
N ASN A 91 15.40 -2.19 -0.36
CA ASN A 91 16.64 -1.43 -0.55
C ASN A 91 17.29 -1.02 0.78
N PHE A 92 16.68 -1.33 1.93
CA PHE A 92 17.27 -1.05 3.22
C PHE A 92 18.49 -1.95 3.45
N ASN A 93 19.64 -1.35 3.81
CA ASN A 93 20.87 -2.08 4.03
C ASN A 93 20.82 -2.85 5.37
N LEU A 94 20.48 -4.14 5.29
CA LEU A 94 20.52 -5.07 6.41
C LEU A 94 21.87 -5.80 6.42
N THR A 95 22.81 -5.34 7.24
CA THR A 95 24.03 -6.11 7.50
C THR A 95 23.73 -7.17 8.57
N SER A 96 23.72 -8.45 8.18
CA SER A 96 23.64 -9.53 9.14
C SER A 96 24.98 -9.67 9.86
N ASN A 97 25.02 -9.30 11.15
CA ASN A 97 26.08 -9.81 12.01
C ASN A 97 25.80 -11.31 12.19
N LYS A 98 26.71 -12.18 11.75
CA LYS A 98 26.65 -13.59 12.13
C LYS A 98 26.77 -13.64 13.66
N ALA A 99 25.71 -14.12 14.32
CA ALA A 99 25.78 -14.52 15.73
C ALA A 99 26.69 -15.75 15.86
#